data_AF-A0A815V275-F1
#
_entry.id   AF-A0A815V275-F1
#
_cell.length_a   1.000
_cell.length_b   1.000
_cell.length_c   1.000
_cell.angle_alpha   90.00
_cell.angle_beta   90.00
_cell.angle_gamma   90.00
#
_symmetry.space_group_name_H-M   'P 1'
#
loop_
_entity.id
_entity.type
_entity.pdbx_description
1 polymer ?
#
loop_
_entity_poly.entity_id
_entity_poly.type
_entity_poly.pdbx_seq_one_letter_code
_entity_poly.pdbx_strand_id
1 'polypeptide(L)'
;MSEIPIHIRHWILYEFQLGNNASAAARNICAALGEGAVADRTCRDWFKRFREGDMSLEDRPRSGRPIESDIERLKVLIEDNPRLTTLYGQLDTKNVRSISSGLSFGMCHGYCQRSINITSNPIKLIASKEPNFDQKLFPPVKQEFPFSTNQYEELISLVDLNTFTTLLDTYGCPGCADGGIEWIQVDWTDGTKRVTFESRRLVKGIEGLVVKLREMREEYVAQL
;
A
#
# COMPACT_ATOMS: atom_id res chain seq x y z
N MET A 1 36.53 20.04 13.31
CA MET A 1 36.93 18.65 13.04
C MET A 1 37.74 18.17 14.22
N SER A 2 37.20 17.28 15.06
CA SER A 2 37.95 16.63 16.13
C SER A 2 38.43 15.27 15.62
N GLU A 3 39.69 15.18 15.21
CA GLU A 3 40.36 13.95 14.72
C GLU A 3 40.56 12.89 15.81
N ILE A 4 40.17 13.19 17.05
CA ILE A 4 40.39 12.40 18.27
C ILE A 4 39.85 10.95 18.19
N PRO A 5 38.67 10.66 17.59
CA PRO A 5 38.10 9.30 17.64
C PRO A 5 38.85 8.26 16.81
N ILE A 6 39.46 8.63 15.68
CA ILE A 6 40.12 7.66 14.78
C ILE A 6 41.54 7.31 15.26
N HIS A 7 42.25 8.25 15.87
CA HIS A 7 43.58 8.00 16.44
C HIS A 7 43.54 6.98 17.58
N ILE A 8 42.52 7.05 18.44
CA ILE A 8 42.34 6.07 19.52
C ILE A 8 42.08 4.66 18.95
N ARG A 9 41.29 4.53 17.88
CA ARG A 9 41.01 3.22 17.23
C ARG A 9 42.28 2.57 16.68
N HIS A 10 43.18 3.35 16.08
CA HIS A 10 44.48 2.86 15.62
C HIS A 10 45.33 2.32 16.77
N TRP A 11 45.36 3.01 17.91
CA TRP A 11 46.08 2.55 19.10
C TRP A 11 45.48 1.26 19.68
N ILE A 12 44.15 1.14 19.70
CA ILE A 12 43.47 -0.10 20.12
C ILE A 12 43.85 -1.26 19.19
N LEU A 13 43.91 -1.04 17.88
CA LEU A 13 44.34 -2.06 16.91
C LEU A 13 45.81 -2.47 17.12
N TYR A 14 46.69 -1.50 17.35
CA TYR A 14 48.10 -1.74 17.65
C TYR A 14 48.27 -2.62 18.90
N GLU A 15 47.60 -2.28 20.01
CA GLU A 15 47.62 -3.08 21.24
C GLU A 15 47.07 -4.50 21.04
N PHE A 16 46.04 -4.67 20.20
CA PHE A 16 45.52 -5.98 19.83
C PHE A 16 46.56 -6.82 19.08
N GLN A 17 47.29 -6.22 18.14
CA GLN A 17 48.35 -6.88 17.38
C GLN A 17 49.56 -7.26 18.22
N LEU A 18 49.83 -6.53 19.31
CA LEU A 18 50.84 -6.91 20.31
C LEU A 18 50.43 -8.12 21.18
N GLY A 19 49.19 -8.60 21.07
CA GLY A 19 48.69 -9.74 21.83
C GLY A 19 48.26 -9.38 23.26
N ASN A 20 48.13 -8.08 23.58
CA ASN A 20 47.57 -7.65 24.85
C ASN A 20 46.07 -8.01 24.94
N ASN A 21 45.50 -7.99 26.15
CA ASN A 21 44.06 -8.07 26.32
C ASN A 21 43.44 -6.66 26.41
N ALA A 22 42.12 -6.56 26.21
CA ALA A 22 41.43 -5.26 26.11
C ALA A 22 41.61 -4.36 27.35
N SER A 23 41.67 -4.93 28.55
CA SER A 23 41.85 -4.17 29.80
C SER A 23 43.30 -3.71 30.01
N ALA A 24 44.29 -4.48 29.53
CA ALA A 24 45.66 -4.02 29.46
C ALA A 24 45.81 -2.89 28.43
N ALA A 25 45.21 -3.06 27.24
CA ALA A 25 45.20 -2.04 26.19
C ALA A 25 44.61 -0.71 26.68
N ALA A 26 43.45 -0.74 27.35
CA ALA A 26 42.83 0.47 27.90
C ALA A 26 43.75 1.21 28.90
N ARG A 27 44.45 0.46 29.77
CA ARG A 27 45.41 1.05 30.72
C ARG A 27 46.63 1.62 30.01
N ASN A 28 47.20 0.90 29.05
CA ASN A 28 48.35 1.35 28.27
C ASN A 28 48.04 2.64 27.50
N ILE A 29 46.88 2.66 26.85
CA ILE A 29 46.40 3.83 26.08
C ILE A 29 46.16 5.03 27.00
N CYS A 30 45.46 4.86 28.13
CA CYS A 30 45.26 5.95 29.09
C CYS A 30 46.57 6.42 29.74
N ALA A 31 47.54 5.53 29.97
CA ALA A 31 48.85 5.94 30.48
C ALA A 31 49.63 6.78 29.47
N ALA A 32 49.49 6.51 28.17
CA ALA A 32 50.20 7.22 27.11
C ALA A 32 49.51 8.51 26.65
N LEU A 33 48.17 8.50 26.56
CA LEU A 33 47.37 9.59 25.98
C LEU A 33 46.65 10.45 27.02
N GLY A 34 46.66 10.05 28.29
CA GLY A 34 45.99 10.74 29.39
C GLY A 34 44.85 9.93 30.00
N GLU A 35 44.60 10.18 31.30
CA GLU A 35 43.54 9.48 32.03
C GLU A 35 42.17 9.71 31.37
N GLY A 36 41.44 8.63 31.12
CA GLY A 36 40.14 8.68 30.45
C GLY A 36 40.18 8.79 28.93
N ALA A 37 41.36 8.69 28.28
CA ALA A 37 41.48 8.70 26.83
C ALA A 37 40.63 7.62 26.14
N VAL A 38 40.47 6.45 26.76
CA VAL A 38 39.57 5.39 26.28
C VAL A 38 38.93 4.64 27.44
N ALA A 39 37.65 4.26 27.27
CA ALA A 39 36.97 3.40 28.22
C ALA A 39 37.32 1.92 27.95
N ASP A 40 37.45 1.13 29.01
CA ASP A 40 37.69 -0.33 28.92
C ASP A 40 36.65 -1.05 28.04
N ARG A 41 35.38 -0.63 28.13
CA ARG A 41 34.29 -1.14 27.29
C ARG A 41 34.57 -0.92 25.80
N THR A 42 35.08 0.26 25.42
CA THR A 42 35.43 0.58 24.03
C THR A 42 36.51 -0.36 23.51
N CYS A 43 37.56 -0.60 24.30
CA CYS A 43 38.60 -1.58 23.92
C CYS A 43 38.02 -2.99 23.75
N ARG A 44 37.11 -3.44 24.62
CA ARG A 44 36.46 -4.76 24.51
C ARG A 44 35.64 -4.91 23.24
N ASP A 45 34.83 -3.89 22.90
CA ASP A 45 33.97 -3.92 21.72
C ASP A 45 34.80 -3.98 20.43
N TRP A 46 35.88 -3.20 20.36
CA TRP A 46 36.83 -3.24 19.24
C TRP A 46 37.61 -4.56 19.15
N PHE A 47 38.10 -5.09 20.28
CA PHE A 47 38.78 -6.38 20.32
C PHE A 47 37.86 -7.55 19.92
N LYS A 48 36.56 -7.43 20.18
CA LYS A 48 35.58 -8.39 19.67
C LYS A 48 35.53 -8.35 18.14
N ARG A 49 35.42 -7.16 17.54
CA ARG A 49 35.44 -6.98 16.08
C ARG A 49 36.72 -7.52 15.44
N PHE A 50 37.89 -7.21 16.01
CA PHE A 50 39.18 -7.67 15.48
C PHE A 50 39.33 -9.20 15.53
N ARG A 51 38.80 -9.84 16.59
CA ARG A 51 38.76 -11.32 16.67
C ARG A 51 37.82 -11.95 15.65
N GLU A 52 36.79 -11.23 15.22
CA GLU A 52 35.90 -11.63 14.12
C GLU A 52 36.51 -11.38 12.73
N GLY A 53 37.74 -10.86 12.66
CA GLY A 53 38.47 -10.59 11.41
C GLY A 53 38.20 -9.21 10.78
N ASP A 54 37.35 -8.39 11.40
CA ASP A 54 37.04 -7.03 10.94
C ASP A 54 38.06 -6.02 11.49
N MET A 55 39.13 -5.79 10.73
CA MET A 55 40.21 -4.85 11.06
C MET A 55 39.93 -3.40 10.64
N SER A 56 38.73 -3.09 10.12
CA SER A 56 38.38 -1.74 9.67
C SER A 56 38.17 -0.80 10.85
N LEU A 57 38.84 0.35 10.84
CA LEU A 57 38.72 1.39 11.88
C LEU A 57 37.55 2.36 11.62
N GLU A 58 36.83 2.15 10.52
CA GLU A 58 35.63 2.92 10.20
C GLU A 58 34.47 2.54 11.10
N ASP A 59 33.55 3.49 11.29
CA ASP A 59 32.27 3.20 11.90
C ASP A 59 31.48 2.29 10.98
N ARG A 60 30.89 1.23 11.53
CA ARG A 60 29.89 0.47 10.78
C ARG A 60 28.74 1.41 10.41
N PRO A 61 28.10 1.21 9.24
CA PRO A 61 26.89 1.92 8.91
C PRO A 61 25.94 1.84 10.11
N ARG A 62 25.54 2.99 10.64
CA ARG A 62 24.58 3.02 11.75
C ARG A 62 23.33 2.30 11.24
N SER A 63 22.83 1.33 11.98
CA SER A 63 21.51 0.75 11.71
C SER A 63 20.45 1.84 11.95
N GLY A 64 20.19 2.63 10.92
CA GLY A 64 19.10 3.59 10.83
C GLY A 64 17.91 3.01 10.06
N ARG A 65 16.77 3.70 10.18
CA ARG A 65 15.51 3.39 9.49
C ARG A 65 15.74 3.22 7.98
N PRO A 66 15.17 2.20 7.30
CA PRO A 66 15.20 2.11 5.83
C PRO A 66 14.44 3.31 5.25
N ILE A 67 15.03 4.04 4.29
CA ILE A 67 14.47 5.31 3.81
C ILE A 67 14.37 5.39 2.28
N GLU A 68 15.08 4.57 1.50
CA GLU A 68 15.08 4.74 0.03
C GLU A 68 13.76 4.34 -0.64
N SER A 69 13.18 3.20 -0.28
CA SER A 69 11.92 2.75 -0.89
C SER A 69 10.72 3.64 -0.57
N ASP A 70 10.75 4.30 0.59
CA ASP A 70 9.65 5.16 1.03
C ASP A 70 9.79 6.59 0.48
N ILE A 71 11.03 7.08 0.28
CA ILE A 71 11.26 8.41 -0.30
C ILE A 71 10.85 8.47 -1.76
N GLU A 72 11.18 7.47 -2.59
CA GLU A 72 10.78 7.49 -4.00
C GLU A 72 9.25 7.51 -4.16
N ARG A 73 8.56 6.69 -3.36
CA ARG A 73 7.09 6.70 -3.31
C ARG A 73 6.54 8.05 -2.85
N LEU A 74 7.16 8.68 -1.86
CA LEU A 74 6.75 10.00 -1.38
C LEU A 74 7.00 11.11 -2.40
N LYS A 75 8.09 11.03 -3.18
CA LYS A 75 8.38 12.01 -4.25
C LYS A 75 7.31 11.98 -5.33
N VAL A 76 6.95 10.79 -5.82
CA VAL A 76 5.88 10.62 -6.81
C VAL A 76 4.56 11.22 -6.30
N LEU A 77 4.20 10.93 -5.04
CA LEU A 77 2.97 11.45 -4.45
C LEU A 77 2.96 12.99 -4.35
N ILE A 78 4.07 13.60 -3.92
CA ILE A 78 4.19 15.06 -3.79
C ILE A 78 4.20 15.75 -5.16
N GLU A 79 4.82 15.14 -6.17
CA GLU A 79 4.84 15.64 -7.55
C GLU A 79 3.43 15.63 -8.16
N ASP A 80 2.64 14.58 -7.92
CA ASP A 80 1.25 14.48 -8.37
C ASP A 80 0.30 15.42 -7.63
N ASN A 81 0.55 15.68 -6.34
CA ASN A 81 -0.26 16.63 -5.56
C ASN A 81 0.58 17.46 -4.58
N PRO A 82 1.00 18.68 -4.99
CA PRO A 82 1.81 19.57 -4.17
C PRO A 82 1.15 20.05 -2.87
N ARG A 83 -0.15 19.78 -2.66
CA ARG A 83 -0.90 20.13 -1.45
C ARG A 83 -0.99 18.99 -0.43
N LEU A 84 -0.30 17.88 -0.66
CA LEU A 84 -0.14 16.82 0.33
C LEU A 84 0.53 17.38 1.59
N THR A 85 -0.19 17.32 2.70
CA THR A 85 0.32 17.68 4.03
C THR A 85 0.47 16.43 4.87
N THR A 86 1.32 16.47 5.90
CA THR A 86 1.56 15.38 6.86
C THR A 86 0.32 14.93 7.65
N LEU A 87 -0.83 15.60 7.46
CA LEU A 87 -2.13 15.24 8.01
C LEU A 87 -2.99 14.37 7.07
N TYR A 88 -2.59 14.21 5.80
CA TYR A 88 -3.16 13.21 4.89
C TYR A 88 -2.48 11.87 5.16
N GLY A 89 -2.88 11.26 6.29
CA GLY A 89 -2.42 9.95 6.70
C GLY A 89 -2.78 8.89 5.67
N GLN A 90 -1.84 7.97 5.47
CA GLN A 90 -1.94 6.64 4.85
C GLN A 90 -3.10 5.76 5.38
N LEU A 91 -4.37 6.19 5.39
CA LEU A 91 -5.45 5.47 6.09
C LEU A 91 -6.64 4.95 5.28
N ASP A 92 -6.89 5.36 4.03
CA ASP A 92 -8.23 5.09 3.48
C ASP A 92 -8.42 3.75 2.75
N THR A 93 -7.43 3.26 2.01
CA THR A 93 -7.64 2.07 1.15
C THR A 93 -7.66 0.74 1.91
N LYS A 94 -7.02 0.65 3.09
CA LYS A 94 -7.03 -0.57 3.93
C LYS A 94 -8.37 -0.83 4.63
N ASN A 95 -9.28 0.14 4.61
CA ASN A 95 -10.57 0.01 5.26
C ASN A 95 -11.66 -0.52 4.33
N VAL A 96 -11.40 -0.63 3.02
CA VAL A 96 -12.37 -1.12 2.04
C VAL A 96 -12.63 -2.62 2.28
N ARG A 97 -13.89 -2.96 2.54
CA ARG A 97 -14.35 -4.34 2.76
C ARG A 97 -14.89 -4.96 1.48
N SER A 98 -15.60 -4.18 0.68
CA SER A 98 -16.12 -4.62 -0.60
C SER A 98 -16.30 -3.47 -1.58
N ILE A 99 -16.18 -3.80 -2.86
CA ILE A 99 -16.60 -2.94 -3.97
C ILE A 99 -17.60 -3.75 -4.78
N SER A 100 -18.76 -3.15 -5.01
CA SER A 100 -19.75 -3.70 -5.91
C SER A 100 -20.07 -2.71 -7.01
N SER A 101 -20.36 -3.21 -8.19
CA SER A 101 -20.78 -2.40 -9.31
C SER A 101 -21.80 -3.14 -10.13
N GLY A 102 -22.76 -2.41 -10.69
CA GLY A 102 -23.78 -3.00 -11.52
C GLY A 102 -24.32 -2.08 -12.58
N LEU A 103 -25.06 -2.71 -13.48
CA LEU A 103 -25.68 -2.13 -14.65
C LEU A 103 -27.09 -2.72 -14.78
N SER A 104 -28.07 -1.88 -15.08
CA SER A 104 -29.46 -2.29 -15.28
C SER A 104 -30.11 -1.52 -16.43
N PHE A 105 -30.92 -2.20 -17.24
CA PHE A 105 -31.75 -1.59 -18.28
C PHE A 105 -33.21 -2.04 -18.07
N GLY A 106 -34.16 -1.11 -18.07
CA GLY A 106 -35.55 -1.40 -17.70
C GLY A 106 -36.35 -2.20 -18.74
N MET A 107 -36.12 -1.94 -20.03
CA MET A 107 -36.95 -2.46 -21.14
C MET A 107 -36.28 -3.58 -21.96
N CYS A 108 -35.31 -4.29 -21.41
CA CYS A 108 -34.66 -5.40 -22.13
C CYS A 108 -35.34 -6.75 -21.92
N HIS A 109 -35.11 -7.64 -22.87
CA HIS A 109 -35.47 -9.05 -22.79
C HIS A 109 -34.23 -9.88 -22.47
N GLY A 110 -34.31 -10.77 -21.48
CA GLY A 110 -33.17 -11.54 -20.97
C GLY A 110 -32.48 -10.89 -19.77
N TYR A 111 -31.17 -11.11 -19.63
CA TYR A 111 -30.38 -10.65 -18.48
C TYR A 111 -30.09 -9.15 -18.51
N CYS A 112 -31.02 -8.41 -17.92
CA CYS A 112 -31.09 -6.96 -17.87
C CYS A 112 -30.25 -6.32 -16.79
N GLN A 113 -30.02 -7.06 -15.71
CA GLN A 113 -29.24 -6.61 -14.57
C GLN A 113 -27.97 -7.43 -14.52
N ARG A 114 -26.83 -6.76 -14.38
CA ARG A 114 -25.51 -7.38 -14.35
C ARG A 114 -24.71 -6.70 -13.27
N SER A 115 -24.06 -7.48 -12.41
CA SER A 115 -23.27 -6.93 -11.33
C SER A 115 -22.08 -7.79 -10.97
N ILE A 116 -21.10 -7.16 -10.35
CA ILE A 116 -19.97 -7.80 -9.69
C ILE A 116 -19.89 -7.31 -8.24
N ASN A 117 -19.46 -8.19 -7.35
CA ASN A 117 -19.13 -7.87 -5.97
C ASN A 117 -17.76 -8.47 -5.65
N ILE A 118 -16.82 -7.64 -5.23
CA ILE A 118 -15.46 -8.00 -4.86
C ILE A 118 -15.30 -7.77 -3.36
N THR A 119 -14.99 -8.81 -2.59
CA THR A 119 -14.79 -8.74 -1.13
C THR A 119 -13.31 -8.82 -0.75
N SER A 120 -12.92 -8.29 0.41
CA SER A 120 -11.55 -8.35 0.94
C SER A 120 -11.26 -9.58 1.80
N ASN A 121 -12.29 -10.19 2.39
CA ASN A 121 -12.14 -11.35 3.27
C ASN A 121 -13.34 -12.31 3.23
N PRO A 122 -13.23 -13.49 2.57
CA PRO A 122 -12.11 -13.88 1.72
C PRO A 122 -12.04 -12.97 0.47
N ILE A 123 -10.86 -12.86 -0.13
CA ILE A 123 -10.73 -12.19 -1.43
C ILE A 123 -11.42 -13.07 -2.48
N LYS A 124 -12.53 -12.57 -3.03
CA LYS A 124 -13.28 -13.22 -4.10
C LYS A 124 -14.07 -12.21 -4.91
N LEU A 125 -14.35 -12.59 -6.15
CA LEU A 125 -15.27 -11.86 -7.02
C LEU A 125 -16.50 -12.72 -7.24
N ILE A 126 -17.68 -12.11 -7.14
CA ILE A 126 -18.94 -12.76 -7.45
C ILE A 126 -19.64 -11.97 -8.56
N ALA A 127 -19.85 -12.60 -9.71
CA ALA A 127 -20.61 -12.02 -10.81
C ALA A 127 -22.04 -12.54 -10.81
N SER A 128 -22.99 -11.69 -11.16
CA SER A 128 -24.41 -12.01 -11.25
C SER A 128 -25.03 -11.45 -12.53
N LYS A 129 -26.01 -12.16 -13.09
CA LYS A 129 -26.91 -11.67 -14.13
C LYS A 129 -28.35 -12.08 -13.84
N GLU A 130 -29.28 -11.14 -13.95
CA GLU A 130 -30.70 -11.34 -13.61
C GLU A 130 -31.59 -10.67 -14.67
N PRO A 131 -32.76 -11.25 -14.99
CA PRO A 131 -33.70 -10.58 -15.87
C PRO A 131 -34.62 -9.63 -15.09
N ASN A 132 -35.30 -8.73 -15.80
CA ASN A 132 -36.41 -7.98 -15.20
C ASN A 132 -37.72 -8.78 -15.18
N PHE A 133 -37.90 -9.66 -16.18
CA PHE A 133 -39.12 -10.44 -16.40
C PHE A 133 -38.76 -11.89 -16.75
N ASP A 134 -39.73 -12.79 -16.68
CA ASP A 134 -39.60 -14.17 -17.16
C ASP A 134 -38.40 -14.95 -16.60
N GLN A 135 -38.24 -14.95 -15.27
CA GLN A 135 -37.20 -15.72 -14.56
C GLN A 135 -37.23 -17.23 -14.86
N LYS A 136 -38.36 -17.75 -15.36
CA LYS A 136 -38.45 -19.14 -15.81
C LYS A 136 -37.63 -19.38 -17.09
N LEU A 137 -37.62 -18.40 -18.00
CA LEU A 137 -36.85 -18.46 -19.24
C LEU A 137 -35.41 -17.99 -19.04
N PHE A 138 -35.21 -17.04 -18.11
CA PHE A 138 -33.91 -16.46 -17.76
C PHE A 138 -33.66 -16.57 -16.26
N PRO A 139 -33.34 -17.77 -15.72
CA PRO A 139 -33.12 -17.91 -14.29
C PRO A 139 -31.92 -17.07 -13.84
N PRO A 140 -32.00 -16.34 -12.70
CA PRO A 140 -30.87 -15.62 -12.13
C PRO A 140 -29.63 -16.51 -12.03
N VAL A 141 -28.50 -16.01 -12.52
CA VAL A 141 -27.21 -16.73 -12.49
C VAL A 141 -26.23 -15.94 -11.65
N LYS A 142 -25.51 -16.65 -10.78
CA LYS A 142 -24.45 -16.08 -9.95
C LYS A 142 -23.33 -17.09 -9.81
N GLN A 143 -22.08 -16.65 -9.97
CA GLN A 143 -20.91 -17.49 -9.86
C GLN A 143 -19.77 -16.77 -9.13
N GLU A 144 -19.07 -17.51 -8.27
CA GLU A 144 -17.86 -17.04 -7.62
C GLU A 144 -16.64 -17.37 -8.48
N PHE A 145 -15.73 -16.42 -8.58
CA PHE A 145 -14.48 -16.53 -9.32
C PHE A 145 -13.28 -16.34 -8.38
N PRO A 146 -12.17 -17.07 -8.61
CA PRO A 146 -10.92 -16.78 -7.91
C PRO A 146 -10.47 -15.36 -8.24
N PHE A 147 -10.07 -14.62 -7.22
CA PHE A 147 -9.59 -13.26 -7.37
C PHE A 147 -8.30 -13.12 -6.57
N SER A 148 -7.20 -12.76 -7.24
CA SER A 148 -5.89 -12.71 -6.60
C SER A 148 -5.72 -11.46 -5.74
N THR A 149 -4.83 -11.54 -4.74
CA THR A 149 -4.45 -10.38 -3.92
C THR A 149 -3.95 -9.22 -4.77
N ASN A 150 -3.13 -9.49 -5.80
CA ASN A 150 -2.62 -8.45 -6.68
C ASN A 150 -3.72 -7.73 -7.47
N GLN A 151 -4.69 -8.48 -8.01
CA GLN A 151 -5.85 -7.89 -8.71
C GLN A 151 -6.70 -7.04 -7.75
N TYR A 152 -6.84 -7.50 -6.51
CA TYR A 152 -7.53 -6.76 -5.47
C TYR A 152 -6.80 -5.46 -5.10
N GLU A 153 -5.50 -5.52 -4.87
CA GLU A 153 -4.68 -4.35 -4.55
C GLU A 153 -4.65 -3.32 -5.70
N GLU A 154 -4.56 -3.78 -6.95
CA GLU A 154 -4.66 -2.92 -8.14
C GLU A 154 -6.03 -2.20 -8.18
N LEU A 155 -7.13 -2.92 -7.98
CA LEU A 155 -8.47 -2.33 -7.95
C LEU A 155 -8.62 -1.32 -6.80
N ILE A 156 -8.17 -1.68 -5.59
CA ILE A 156 -8.26 -0.83 -4.41
C ILE A 156 -7.41 0.43 -4.56
N SER A 157 -6.30 0.38 -5.29
CA SER A 157 -5.47 1.57 -5.56
C SER A 157 -6.20 2.67 -6.34
N LEU A 158 -7.29 2.32 -7.05
CA LEU A 158 -8.14 3.26 -7.78
C LEU A 158 -9.21 3.92 -6.90
N VAL A 159 -9.36 3.49 -5.65
CA VAL A 159 -10.36 4.03 -4.73
C VAL A 159 -9.74 5.09 -3.82
N ASP A 160 -10.02 6.35 -4.13
CA ASP A 160 -9.84 7.44 -3.17
C ASP A 160 -11.15 7.65 -2.40
N LEU A 161 -11.22 7.19 -1.15
CA LEU A 161 -12.42 7.33 -0.32
C LEU A 161 -12.73 8.79 0.03
N ASN A 162 -11.74 9.69 0.10
CA ASN A 162 -12.00 11.12 0.32
C ASN A 162 -12.76 11.71 -0.87
N THR A 163 -12.30 11.40 -2.08
CA THR A 163 -13.01 11.78 -3.30
C THR A 163 -14.38 11.09 -3.35
N PHE A 164 -14.44 9.77 -3.16
CA PHE A 164 -15.66 8.98 -3.31
C PHE A 164 -16.78 9.42 -2.35
N THR A 165 -16.46 9.70 -1.08
CA THR A 165 -17.44 10.12 -0.06
C THR A 165 -18.06 11.49 -0.37
N THR A 166 -17.33 12.38 -1.03
CA THR A 166 -17.80 13.72 -1.42
C THR A 166 -18.64 13.74 -2.69
N LEU A 167 -18.66 12.65 -3.47
CA LEU A 167 -19.48 12.58 -4.69
C LEU A 167 -20.97 12.72 -4.38
N LEU A 168 -21.72 13.27 -5.33
CA LEU A 168 -23.17 13.17 -5.33
C LEU A 168 -23.60 11.70 -5.42
N ASP A 169 -24.73 11.37 -4.80
CA ASP A 169 -25.27 10.01 -4.85
C ASP A 169 -25.82 9.67 -6.25
N THR A 170 -26.22 10.69 -7.02
CA THR A 170 -26.81 10.55 -8.36
C THR A 170 -26.20 11.53 -9.36
N TYR A 171 -25.80 11.04 -10.54
CA TYR A 171 -25.36 11.86 -11.68
C TYR A 171 -26.19 11.60 -12.95
N GLY A 172 -26.66 12.67 -13.59
CA GLY A 172 -27.50 12.58 -14.77
C GLY A 172 -28.93 12.14 -14.45
N CYS A 173 -29.55 11.40 -15.37
CA CYS A 173 -30.91 10.86 -15.21
C CYS A 173 -30.85 9.32 -15.40
N PRO A 174 -30.37 8.56 -14.41
CA PRO A 174 -30.22 7.12 -14.54
C PRO A 174 -31.57 6.46 -14.86
N GLY A 175 -31.64 5.69 -15.95
CA GLY A 175 -32.87 5.01 -16.35
C GLY A 175 -33.85 5.85 -17.19
N CYS A 176 -33.53 7.11 -17.51
CA CYS A 176 -34.36 7.97 -18.34
C CYS A 176 -34.10 7.76 -19.84
N ALA A 177 -35.11 7.98 -20.69
CA ALA A 177 -35.01 7.90 -22.17
C ALA A 177 -34.35 6.61 -22.69
N ASP A 178 -34.80 5.45 -22.19
CA ASP A 178 -34.23 4.12 -22.48
C ASP A 178 -32.75 3.93 -22.07
N GLY A 179 -32.18 4.91 -21.35
CA GLY A 179 -30.84 4.86 -20.80
C GLY A 179 -30.70 3.79 -19.72
N GLY A 180 -29.49 3.24 -19.61
CA GLY A 180 -29.16 2.31 -18.53
C GLY A 180 -28.87 3.03 -17.21
N ILE A 181 -29.00 2.30 -16.11
CA ILE A 181 -28.55 2.69 -14.78
C ILE A 181 -27.23 1.98 -14.54
N GLU A 182 -26.19 2.73 -14.20
CA GLU A 182 -24.94 2.18 -13.70
C GLU A 182 -24.69 2.66 -12.27
N TRP A 183 -24.09 1.81 -11.45
CA TRP A 183 -23.79 2.18 -10.07
C TRP A 183 -22.49 1.54 -9.61
N ILE A 184 -21.85 2.21 -8.67
CA ILE A 184 -20.69 1.73 -7.92
C ILE A 184 -21.00 1.95 -6.44
N GLN A 185 -20.80 0.92 -5.64
CA GLN A 185 -20.89 0.99 -4.19
C GLN A 185 -19.57 0.53 -3.59
N VAL A 186 -19.06 1.32 -2.65
CA VAL A 186 -17.88 1.00 -1.86
C VAL A 186 -18.32 0.88 -0.41
N ASP A 187 -18.00 -0.25 0.20
CA ASP A 187 -18.21 -0.50 1.62
C ASP A 187 -16.84 -0.49 2.30
N TRP A 188 -16.68 0.35 3.31
CA TRP A 188 -15.50 0.38 4.17
C TRP A 188 -15.88 -0.01 5.60
N THR A 189 -14.91 0.06 6.50
CA THR A 189 -15.06 -0.48 7.86
C THR A 189 -16.24 0.15 8.62
N ASP A 190 -16.42 1.45 8.44
CA ASP A 190 -17.36 2.27 9.21
C ASP A 190 -18.39 3.00 8.34
N GLY A 191 -18.56 2.60 7.08
CA GLY A 191 -19.52 3.25 6.20
C GLY A 191 -19.68 2.57 4.85
N THR A 192 -20.68 3.05 4.13
CA THR A 192 -21.00 2.62 2.77
C THR A 192 -21.47 3.83 1.99
N LYS A 193 -21.15 3.87 0.71
CA LYS A 193 -21.72 4.84 -0.21
C LYS A 193 -21.93 4.20 -1.57
N ARG A 194 -23.06 4.55 -2.18
CA ARG A 194 -23.39 4.19 -3.55
C ARG A 194 -23.49 5.46 -4.38
N VAL A 195 -22.82 5.44 -5.53
CA VAL A 195 -22.95 6.46 -6.57
C VAL A 195 -23.65 5.82 -7.77
N THR A 196 -24.76 6.42 -8.18
CA THR A 196 -25.59 5.96 -9.30
C THR A 196 -25.53 6.98 -10.43
N PHE A 197 -25.38 6.52 -11.66
CA PHE A 197 -25.20 7.39 -12.80
C PHE A 197 -25.78 6.78 -14.08
N GLU A 198 -26.00 7.63 -15.07
CA GLU A 198 -26.39 7.18 -16.40
C GLU A 198 -25.33 6.25 -17.00
N SER A 199 -25.79 5.12 -17.55
CA SER A 199 -24.90 4.12 -18.16
C SER A 199 -23.94 4.74 -19.18
N ARG A 200 -22.70 4.25 -19.23
CA ARG A 200 -21.61 4.70 -20.13
C ARG A 200 -21.03 6.08 -19.80
N ARG A 201 -21.63 6.84 -18.89
CA ARG A 201 -21.09 8.12 -18.42
C ARG A 201 -19.85 7.93 -17.52
N LEU A 202 -18.87 8.81 -17.62
CA LEU A 202 -17.78 8.88 -16.64
C LEU A 202 -18.17 9.81 -15.48
N VAL A 203 -17.73 9.48 -14.27
CA VAL A 203 -17.92 10.31 -13.08
C VAL A 203 -16.58 10.94 -12.72
N LYS A 204 -16.56 12.27 -12.67
CA LYS A 204 -15.35 13.04 -12.40
C LYS A 204 -14.76 12.68 -11.03
N GLY A 205 -13.47 12.41 -10.97
CA GLY A 205 -12.74 12.03 -9.76
C GLY A 205 -12.64 10.52 -9.53
N ILE A 206 -13.40 9.70 -10.27
CA ILE A 206 -13.35 8.23 -10.17
C ILE A 206 -13.37 7.55 -11.55
N GLU A 207 -12.94 8.25 -12.61
CA GLU A 207 -12.99 7.76 -13.99
C GLU A 207 -12.25 6.44 -14.16
N GLY A 208 -11.05 6.31 -13.56
CA GLY A 208 -10.27 5.07 -13.59
C GLY A 208 -10.99 3.89 -12.95
N LEU A 209 -11.63 4.12 -11.79
CA LEU A 209 -12.44 3.11 -11.11
C LEU A 209 -13.65 2.69 -11.95
N VAL A 210 -14.34 3.65 -12.58
CA VAL A 210 -15.49 3.39 -13.47
C VAL A 210 -15.06 2.50 -14.65
N VAL A 211 -13.96 2.83 -15.32
CA VAL A 211 -13.46 2.04 -16.46
C VAL A 211 -13.06 0.63 -16.03
N LYS A 212 -12.27 0.50 -14.96
CA LYS A 212 -11.83 -0.82 -14.47
C LYS A 212 -13.00 -1.72 -14.08
N LEU A 213 -14.00 -1.18 -13.37
CA LEU A 213 -15.18 -1.96 -12.96
C LEU A 213 -16.08 -2.34 -14.15
N ARG A 214 -16.10 -1.56 -15.23
CA ARG A 214 -16.78 -1.93 -16.48
C ARG A 214 -16.11 -3.11 -17.15
N GLU A 215 -14.80 -3.03 -17.35
CA GLU A 215 -13.99 -4.10 -17.96
C GLU A 215 -14.17 -5.41 -17.19
N MET A 216 -14.02 -5.37 -15.87
CA MET A 216 -14.23 -6.54 -15.01
C MET A 216 -15.67 -7.06 -15.13
N ARG A 217 -16.68 -6.19 -15.09
CA ARG A 217 -18.08 -6.64 -15.19
C ARG A 217 -18.36 -7.30 -16.53
N GLU A 218 -17.82 -6.78 -17.63
CA GLU A 218 -17.93 -7.40 -18.96
C GLU A 218 -17.21 -8.75 -19.01
N GLU A 219 -15.99 -8.84 -18.49
CA GLU A 219 -15.17 -10.06 -18.45
C GLU A 219 -15.84 -11.18 -17.65
N TYR A 220 -16.26 -10.92 -16.42
CA TYR A 220 -16.77 -11.97 -15.52
C TYR A 220 -18.24 -12.32 -15.79
N VAL A 221 -19.07 -11.36 -16.21
CA VAL A 221 -20.47 -11.66 -16.54
C VAL A 221 -20.59 -12.42 -17.87
N ALA A 222 -19.66 -12.23 -18.81
CA ALA A 222 -19.61 -13.02 -20.04
C ALA A 222 -19.33 -14.52 -19.81
N GLN A 223 -18.84 -14.88 -18.63
CA GLN A 223 -18.55 -16.27 -18.25
C GLN A 223 -19.75 -16.98 -17.59
N LEU A 224 -20.82 -16.25 -17.25
CA LEU A 224 -22.10 -16.80 -16.76
C LEU A 224 -22.97 -17.27 -17.92
#